data_AF-A0A4Q0QEQ8-F1
#
_entry.id   AF-A0A4Q0QEQ8-F1
#
_cell.length_a   1.000
_cell.length_b   1.000
_cell.length_c   1.000
_cell.angle_alpha   90.00
_cell.angle_beta   90.00
_cell.angle_gamma   90.00
#
_symmetry.space_group_name_H-M   'P 1'
#
loop_
_entity.id
_entity.type
_entity.pdbx_description
1 polymer ?
#
loop_
_entity_poly.entity_id
_entity_poly.type
_entity_poly.pdbx_seq_one_letter_code
_entity_poly.pdbx_strand_id
1 'polypeptide(L)'
;MTEFKKPPPLEIKCTSVDCANDLHCFKQLKKMSHNQRGKCRACGADLVDWKRLHRRDSKDAAHTFEALQHELIRHHFFHRPVDDKAMRHAQRKGRLLLKDAAKDRLRKYLAPAEPARDGRQTPLEGNTIFYAQHATATCCRTCLEYWHNIPKGRPLSPKELDYCAALVGLFLDTKLPELDDGPIKVPRRPRGLPPEEEVMRQ
;
A
#
# COMPACT_ATOMS: atom_id res chain seq x y z
N MET A 1 27.20 26.93 -6.08
CA MET A 1 25.96 26.13 -6.13
C MET A 1 26.05 25.13 -5.00
N THR A 2 25.27 25.31 -3.93
CA THR A 2 25.26 24.39 -2.79
C THR A 2 24.73 23.04 -3.27
N GLU A 3 25.56 22.01 -3.11
CA GLU A 3 25.26 20.63 -3.46
C GLU A 3 23.96 20.21 -2.74
N PHE A 4 22.89 19.91 -3.48
CA PHE A 4 21.65 19.42 -2.90
C PHE A 4 21.90 18.03 -2.30
N LYS A 5 22.07 17.96 -0.99
CA LYS A 5 22.10 16.71 -0.25
C LYS A 5 20.66 16.27 -0.01
N LYS A 6 20.23 15.21 -0.71
CA LYS A 6 18.94 14.56 -0.46
C LYS A 6 18.86 14.21 1.03
N PRO A 7 17.89 14.75 1.79
CA PRO A 7 17.74 14.39 3.18
C PRO A 7 17.55 12.87 3.31
N PRO A 8 18.03 12.26 4.40
CA PRO A 8 17.81 10.84 4.63
C PRO A 8 16.30 10.56 4.56
N PRO A 9 15.87 9.45 3.95
CA PRO A 9 14.45 9.09 3.89
C PRO A 9 13.87 9.12 5.30
N LEU A 10 12.75 9.83 5.48
CA LEU A 10 12.03 9.81 6.75
C LEU A 10 11.73 8.35 7.13
N GLU A 11 12.19 7.92 8.31
CA GLU A 11 11.98 6.56 8.81
C GLU A 11 10.50 6.38 9.21
N ILE A 12 9.65 6.20 8.21
CA ILE A 12 8.21 6.09 8.40
C ILE A 12 7.84 4.68 8.90
N LYS A 13 7.20 4.64 10.07
CA LYS A 13 6.69 3.42 10.71
C LYS A 13 5.18 3.31 10.51
N CYS A 14 4.64 2.09 10.54
CA CYS A 14 3.19 1.86 10.51
C CYS A 14 2.43 2.51 11.69
N THR A 15 3.14 2.95 12.73
CA THR A 15 2.58 3.61 13.91
C THR A 15 2.87 5.09 13.96
N SER A 16 3.47 5.67 12.91
CA SER A 16 3.75 7.10 12.84
C SER A 16 2.43 7.87 12.76
N VAL A 17 2.44 9.08 13.32
CA VAL A 17 1.33 10.02 13.29
C VAL A 17 1.87 11.42 13.08
N ASP A 18 1.04 12.25 12.47
CA ASP A 18 1.21 13.69 12.32
C ASP A 18 -0.20 14.31 12.35
N CYS A 19 -0.83 14.17 13.52
CA CYS A 19 -2.22 14.53 13.73
C CYS A 19 -2.50 16.02 13.47
N ALA A 20 -1.49 16.88 13.54
CA ALA A 20 -1.63 18.31 13.24
C ALA A 20 -1.91 18.57 11.74
N ASN A 21 -1.47 17.67 10.87
CA ASN A 21 -1.69 17.72 9.42
C ASN A 21 -2.74 16.70 8.94
N ASP A 22 -3.65 16.29 9.83
CA ASP A 22 -4.70 15.29 9.57
C ASP A 22 -4.18 13.89 9.16
N LEU A 23 -2.95 13.55 9.55
CA LEU A 23 -2.33 12.25 9.29
C LEU A 23 -2.27 11.43 10.59
N HIS A 24 -3.14 10.44 10.68
CA HIS A 24 -3.42 9.67 11.89
C HIS A 24 -2.84 8.25 11.84
N CYS A 25 -3.11 7.46 12.87
CA CYS A 25 -2.84 6.01 12.88
C CYS A 25 -3.98 5.28 13.57
N PHE A 26 -4.63 4.37 12.86
CA PHE A 26 -5.81 3.65 13.37
C PHE A 26 -5.45 2.26 13.93
N LYS A 27 -4.18 1.86 13.83
CA LYS A 27 -3.66 0.64 14.47
C LYS A 27 -3.75 0.75 15.99
N GLN A 28 -4.65 -0.06 16.55
CA GLN A 28 -5.02 -0.05 17.96
C GLN A 28 -3.86 -0.41 18.91
N LEU A 29 -3.86 0.24 20.09
CA LEU A 29 -3.01 -0.11 21.22
C LEU A 29 -3.68 -1.18 22.08
N LYS A 30 -2.87 -2.01 22.77
CA LYS A 30 -3.39 -3.02 23.72
C LYS A 30 -4.25 -2.42 24.84
N LYS A 31 -3.96 -1.17 25.25
CA LYS A 31 -4.65 -0.46 26.32
C LYS A 31 -5.93 0.28 25.87
N MET A 32 -6.24 0.28 24.57
CA MET A 32 -7.44 0.97 24.08
C MET A 32 -8.68 0.14 24.37
N SER A 33 -9.73 0.79 24.88
CA SER A 33 -11.02 0.17 25.15
C SER A 33 -11.79 -0.13 23.86
N HIS A 34 -12.84 -0.94 23.96
CA HIS A 34 -13.64 -1.35 22.82
C HIS A 34 -14.24 -0.16 22.03
N ASN A 35 -14.69 0.89 22.73
CA ASN A 35 -15.25 2.11 22.13
C ASN A 35 -14.20 3.05 21.50
N GLN A 36 -12.91 2.81 21.72
CA GLN A 36 -11.82 3.53 21.06
C GLN A 36 -11.35 2.83 19.78
N ARG A 37 -11.87 1.62 19.50
CA ARG A 37 -11.56 0.90 18.27
C ARG A 37 -12.02 1.70 17.05
N GLY A 38 -11.11 1.84 16.10
CA GLY A 38 -11.33 2.64 14.90
C GLY A 38 -10.94 4.12 15.04
N LYS A 39 -10.62 4.59 16.26
CA LYS A 39 -10.11 5.95 16.47
C LYS A 39 -8.60 6.01 16.32
N CYS A 40 -8.10 7.21 16.00
CA CYS A 40 -6.67 7.48 15.99
C CYS A 40 -6.07 7.16 17.36
N ARG A 41 -5.01 6.37 17.38
CA ARG A 41 -4.33 5.93 18.61
C ARG A 41 -3.65 7.06 19.40
N ALA A 42 -3.44 8.22 18.78
CA ALA A 42 -2.69 9.34 19.35
C ALA A 42 -3.61 10.46 19.83
N CYS A 43 -4.48 10.98 18.96
CA CYS A 43 -5.38 12.09 19.28
C CYS A 43 -6.85 11.67 19.51
N GLY A 44 -7.22 10.42 19.19
CA GLY A 44 -8.60 9.96 19.33
C GLY A 44 -9.56 10.38 18.20
N ALA A 45 -9.07 10.99 17.12
CA ALA A 45 -9.88 11.35 15.96
C ALA A 45 -10.63 10.13 15.38
N ASP A 46 -11.90 10.32 15.03
CA ASP A 46 -12.81 9.28 14.53
C ASP A 46 -13.31 9.70 13.15
N LEU A 47 -12.49 9.41 12.13
CA LEU A 47 -12.64 9.98 10.78
C LEU A 47 -13.12 8.96 9.74
N VAL A 48 -13.09 7.67 10.07
CA VAL A 48 -13.32 6.59 9.11
C VAL A 48 -14.70 6.00 9.33
N ASP A 49 -15.51 5.93 8.27
CA ASP A 49 -16.75 5.15 8.28
C ASP A 49 -16.44 3.65 8.18
N TRP A 50 -16.12 3.05 9.33
CA TRP A 50 -15.79 1.63 9.44
C TRP A 50 -16.92 0.73 8.97
N LYS A 51 -18.19 1.14 9.17
CA LYS A 51 -19.34 0.33 8.74
C LYS A 51 -19.37 0.23 7.22
N ARG A 52 -19.15 1.34 6.53
CA ARG A 52 -19.08 1.42 5.06
C ARG A 52 -17.89 0.62 4.52
N LEU A 53 -16.71 0.79 5.10
CA LEU A 53 -15.47 0.15 4.65
C LEU A 53 -15.52 -1.38 4.86
N HIS A 54 -16.02 -1.85 6.00
CA HIS A 54 -16.10 -3.29 6.31
C HIS A 54 -17.09 -4.08 5.44
N ARG A 55 -17.88 -3.42 4.59
CA ARG A 55 -18.63 -4.08 3.51
C ARG A 55 -17.72 -4.75 2.49
N ARG A 56 -16.46 -4.27 2.37
CA ARG A 56 -15.44 -4.75 1.42
C ARG A 56 -15.95 -4.79 -0.01
N ASP A 57 -16.62 -3.72 -0.42
CA ASP A 57 -17.09 -3.54 -1.78
C ASP A 57 -15.97 -2.90 -2.63
N SER A 58 -15.44 -3.63 -3.60
CA SER A 58 -14.42 -3.12 -4.50
C SER A 58 -14.93 -2.01 -5.42
N LYS A 59 -16.25 -1.88 -5.61
CA LYS A 59 -16.85 -0.77 -6.36
C LYS A 59 -16.83 0.54 -5.57
N ASP A 60 -16.66 0.46 -4.25
CA ASP A 60 -16.55 1.60 -3.33
C ASP A 60 -15.08 1.91 -2.97
N ALA A 61 -14.14 1.53 -3.87
CA ALA A 61 -12.71 1.70 -3.65
C ALA A 61 -12.29 3.16 -3.50
N ALA A 62 -12.96 4.10 -4.18
CA ALA A 62 -12.65 5.53 -4.06
C ALA A 62 -12.80 6.01 -2.60
N HIS A 63 -13.91 5.66 -1.95
CA HIS A 63 -14.10 5.96 -0.53
C HIS A 63 -13.09 5.24 0.35
N THR A 64 -12.77 3.98 0.03
CA THR A 64 -11.75 3.22 0.77
C THR A 64 -10.38 3.89 0.69
N PHE A 65 -9.99 4.41 -0.48
CA PHE A 65 -8.72 5.10 -0.69
C PHE A 65 -8.67 6.47 0.00
N GLU A 66 -9.77 7.22 -0.01
CA GLU A 66 -9.91 8.45 0.75
C GLU A 66 -9.72 8.18 2.24
N ALA A 67 -10.46 7.21 2.80
CA ALA A 67 -10.35 6.83 4.21
C ALA A 67 -8.93 6.38 4.59
N LEU A 68 -8.30 5.53 3.76
CA LEU A 68 -6.94 5.06 3.98
C LEU A 68 -5.94 6.21 4.07
N GLN A 69 -6.09 7.26 3.25
CA GLN A 69 -5.18 8.40 3.20
C GLN A 69 -5.20 9.28 4.45
N HIS A 70 -6.15 9.12 5.36
CA HIS A 70 -6.05 9.70 6.71
C HIS A 70 -5.02 8.98 7.60
N GLU A 71 -4.51 7.81 7.22
CA GLU A 71 -3.42 7.15 7.96
C GLU A 71 -2.06 7.49 7.34
N LEU A 72 -1.14 8.04 8.14
CA LEU A 72 0.13 8.62 7.69
C LEU A 72 0.92 7.66 6.81
N ILE A 73 1.06 6.40 7.23
CA ILE A 73 1.79 5.40 6.44
C ILE A 73 1.13 5.16 5.07
N ARG A 74 -0.20 5.17 4.98
CA ARG A 74 -0.92 4.96 3.73
C ARG A 74 -0.79 6.19 2.84
N HIS A 75 -1.05 7.38 3.39
CA HIS A 75 -0.85 8.65 2.72
C HIS A 75 0.54 8.72 2.08
N HIS A 76 1.57 8.36 2.84
CA HIS A 76 2.93 8.31 2.33
C HIS A 76 3.04 7.40 1.10
N PHE A 77 2.50 6.18 1.12
CA PHE A 77 2.57 5.28 -0.04
C PHE A 77 1.68 5.68 -1.22
N PHE A 78 0.58 6.41 -0.97
CA PHE A 78 -0.21 7.02 -2.04
C PHE A 78 0.59 8.06 -2.80
N HIS A 79 1.36 8.91 -2.10
CA HIS A 79 2.06 10.05 -2.71
C HIS A 79 3.51 9.76 -3.07
N ARG A 80 4.18 8.82 -2.40
CA ARG A 80 5.58 8.46 -2.66
C ARG A 80 5.76 8.05 -4.12
N PRO A 81 6.72 8.64 -4.85
CA PRO A 81 7.07 8.18 -6.18
C PRO A 81 7.54 6.73 -6.17
N VAL A 82 7.24 6.01 -7.25
CA VAL A 82 7.74 4.66 -7.45
C VAL A 82 9.17 4.73 -7.98
N ASP A 83 10.07 3.94 -7.39
CA ASP A 83 11.47 3.93 -7.81
C ASP A 83 11.66 3.36 -9.24
N ASP A 84 12.78 3.70 -9.89
CA ASP A 84 13.12 3.26 -11.25
C ASP A 84 13.01 1.73 -11.42
N LYS A 85 13.45 0.96 -10.42
CA LYS A 85 13.46 -0.50 -10.50
C LYS A 85 12.03 -1.02 -10.50
N ALA A 86 11.16 -0.45 -9.67
CA ALA A 86 9.73 -0.74 -9.66
C ALA A 86 9.08 -0.36 -10.99
N MET A 87 9.33 0.84 -11.50
CA MET A 87 8.77 1.33 -12.77
C MET A 87 9.16 0.43 -13.95
N ARG A 88 10.46 0.14 -14.10
CA ARG A 88 10.94 -0.74 -15.17
C ARG A 88 10.39 -2.15 -15.07
N HIS A 89 10.12 -2.66 -13.86
CA HIS A 89 9.43 -3.94 -13.69
C HIS A 89 7.99 -3.84 -14.18
N ALA A 90 7.25 -2.81 -13.77
CA ALA A 90 5.87 -2.60 -14.23
C ALA A 90 5.80 -2.54 -15.76
N GLN A 91 6.65 -1.75 -16.40
CA GLN A 91 6.75 -1.64 -17.86
C GLN A 91 7.07 -2.97 -18.55
N ARG A 92 8.02 -3.76 -18.03
CA ARG A 92 8.34 -5.08 -18.59
C ARG A 92 7.18 -6.08 -18.49
N LYS A 93 6.26 -5.89 -17.55
CA LYS A 93 5.07 -6.74 -17.40
C LYS A 93 3.89 -6.23 -18.23
N GLY A 94 3.70 -4.92 -18.30
CA GLY A 94 2.42 -4.34 -18.72
C GLY A 94 1.36 -4.45 -17.63
N ARG A 95 0.30 -3.64 -17.75
CA ARG A 95 -0.76 -3.49 -16.75
C ARG A 95 -1.44 -4.81 -16.42
N LEU A 96 -1.79 -5.62 -17.42
CA LEU A 96 -2.58 -6.84 -17.23
C LEU A 96 -1.78 -7.88 -16.41
N LEU A 97 -0.56 -8.20 -16.86
CA LEU A 97 0.30 -9.16 -16.15
C LEU A 97 0.82 -8.65 -14.81
N LEU A 98 0.84 -7.33 -14.60
CA LEU A 98 1.16 -6.73 -13.30
C LEU A 98 0.04 -6.99 -12.28
N LYS A 99 -1.23 -6.87 -12.70
CA LYS A 99 -2.40 -7.18 -11.85
C LYS A 99 -2.46 -8.67 -11.52
N ASP A 100 -2.18 -9.55 -12.49
CA ASP A 100 -2.08 -11.00 -12.23
C ASP A 100 -0.97 -11.30 -11.22
N ALA A 101 0.21 -10.70 -11.41
CA ALA A 101 1.32 -10.83 -10.46
C ALA A 101 0.99 -10.30 -9.06
N ALA A 102 0.15 -9.26 -8.96
CA ALA A 102 -0.33 -8.78 -7.67
C ALA A 102 -1.22 -9.80 -6.97
N LYS A 103 -2.17 -10.41 -7.70
CA LYS A 103 -3.05 -11.47 -7.16
C LYS A 103 -2.25 -12.69 -6.73
N ASP A 104 -1.29 -13.15 -7.54
CA ASP A 104 -0.42 -14.28 -7.21
C ASP A 104 0.43 -13.99 -5.98
N ARG A 105 0.92 -12.76 -5.85
CA ARG A 105 1.66 -12.34 -4.68
C ARG A 105 0.80 -12.36 -3.42
N LEU A 106 -0.41 -11.81 -3.47
CA LEU A 106 -1.35 -11.85 -2.35
C LEU A 106 -1.66 -13.30 -1.97
N ARG A 107 -1.92 -14.17 -2.95
CA ARG A 107 -2.15 -15.61 -2.74
C ARG A 107 -0.96 -16.27 -2.02
N LYS A 108 0.26 -15.98 -2.44
CA LYS A 108 1.46 -16.62 -1.90
C LYS A 108 1.87 -16.11 -0.52
N TYR A 109 1.75 -14.81 -0.26
CA TYR A 109 2.37 -14.16 0.90
C TYR A 109 1.38 -13.57 1.92
N LEU A 110 0.09 -13.51 1.60
CA LEU A 110 -0.94 -12.93 2.48
C LEU A 110 -2.13 -13.86 2.71
N ALA A 111 -2.48 -14.69 1.73
CA ALA A 111 -3.61 -15.60 1.82
C ALA A 111 -3.49 -16.72 2.87
N PRO A 112 -2.31 -17.28 3.19
CA PRO A 112 -2.19 -18.30 4.23
C PRO A 112 -2.70 -17.81 5.60
N ALA A 113 -3.14 -18.75 6.45
CA ALA A 113 -3.55 -18.44 7.83
C ALA A 113 -2.41 -17.81 8.65
N GLU A 114 -1.19 -18.31 8.43
CA GLU A 114 0.04 -17.91 9.10
C GLU A 114 1.14 -17.63 8.07
N PRO A 115 1.19 -16.43 7.47
CA PRO A 115 2.26 -16.09 6.54
C PRO A 115 3.64 -16.08 7.23
N ALA A 116 4.63 -16.74 6.64
CA ALA A 116 5.96 -16.97 7.23
C ALA A 116 6.71 -15.71 7.69
N ARG A 117 6.41 -14.54 7.14
CA ARG A 117 7.00 -13.25 7.53
C ARG A 117 5.93 -12.18 7.76
N ASP A 118 4.82 -12.53 8.39
CA ASP A 118 3.74 -11.56 8.59
C ASP A 118 4.22 -10.29 9.31
N GLY A 119 3.87 -9.13 8.76
CA GLY A 119 4.37 -7.81 9.17
C GLY A 119 5.66 -7.37 8.45
N ARG A 120 6.36 -8.27 7.77
CA ARG A 120 7.63 -7.99 7.03
C ARG A 120 7.66 -8.62 5.63
N GLN A 121 6.56 -9.22 5.19
CA GLN A 121 6.49 -9.94 3.90
C GLN A 121 6.51 -9.00 2.70
N THR A 122 6.19 -7.72 2.90
CA THR A 122 6.09 -6.69 1.87
C THR A 122 7.18 -5.65 2.07
N PRO A 123 8.24 -5.65 1.24
CA PRO A 123 9.25 -4.60 1.22
C PRO A 123 8.63 -3.22 0.98
N LEU A 124 9.38 -2.15 1.20
CA LEU A 124 8.88 -0.77 1.02
C LEU A 124 9.09 -0.22 -0.41
N GLU A 125 9.91 -0.90 -1.24
CA GLU A 125 10.31 -0.41 -2.57
C GLU A 125 10.83 -1.53 -3.48
N GLY A 126 11.09 -1.20 -4.73
CA GLY A 126 11.67 -2.09 -5.75
C GLY A 126 10.63 -2.90 -6.55
N ASN A 127 9.34 -2.74 -6.25
CA ASN A 127 8.23 -3.30 -7.01
C ASN A 127 6.95 -2.49 -6.75
N THR A 128 6.24 -2.05 -7.80
CA THR A 128 5.03 -1.22 -7.69
C THR A 128 3.91 -1.90 -6.91
N ILE A 129 3.84 -3.24 -6.94
CA ILE A 129 2.89 -4.02 -6.13
C ILE A 129 3.12 -3.77 -4.63
N PHE A 130 4.35 -3.53 -4.18
CA PHE A 130 4.63 -3.27 -2.77
C PHE A 130 4.06 -1.93 -2.31
N TYR A 131 4.22 -0.89 -3.13
CA TYR A 131 3.61 0.42 -2.90
C TYR A 131 2.08 0.28 -2.79
N ALA A 132 1.49 -0.43 -3.74
CA ALA A 132 0.04 -0.68 -3.75
C ALA A 132 -0.41 -1.45 -2.50
N GLN A 133 0.31 -2.48 -2.08
CA GLN A 133 -0.03 -3.24 -0.88
C GLN A 133 0.05 -2.39 0.40
N HIS A 134 1.05 -1.51 0.52
CA HIS A 134 1.13 -0.62 1.67
C HIS A 134 0.08 0.48 1.61
N ALA A 135 -0.18 1.10 0.46
CA ALA A 135 -1.22 2.11 0.30
C ALA A 135 -2.61 1.54 0.66
N THR A 136 -2.92 0.33 0.21
CA THR A 136 -4.24 -0.31 0.36
C THR A 136 -4.41 -1.11 1.66
N ALA A 137 -3.46 -1.05 2.59
CA ALA A 137 -3.45 -1.86 3.82
C ALA A 137 -3.55 -3.39 3.57
N THR A 138 -3.06 -3.87 2.42
CA THR A 138 -2.96 -5.29 2.04
C THR A 138 -1.52 -5.81 2.13
N CYS A 139 -0.66 -5.16 2.93
CA CYS A 139 0.74 -5.54 3.07
C CYS A 139 1.01 -6.62 4.13
N CYS A 140 0.13 -6.78 5.13
CA CYS A 140 0.19 -7.82 6.14
C CYS A 140 -1.17 -8.13 6.79
N ARG A 141 -1.28 -9.23 7.55
CA ARG A 141 -2.54 -9.64 8.18
C ARG A 141 -3.00 -8.67 9.27
N THR A 142 -2.07 -8.00 9.94
CA THR A 142 -2.43 -6.94 10.89
C THR A 142 -3.16 -5.80 10.18
N CYS A 143 -2.67 -5.37 9.01
CA CYS A 143 -3.33 -4.31 8.25
C CYS A 143 -4.72 -4.76 7.76
N LEU A 144 -4.83 -5.99 7.23
CA LEU A 144 -6.13 -6.56 6.85
C LEU A 144 -7.14 -6.61 8.01
N GLU A 145 -6.67 -6.93 9.21
CA GLU A 145 -7.51 -7.06 10.38
C GLU A 145 -8.16 -5.74 10.79
N TYR A 146 -7.38 -4.67 10.98
CA TYR A 146 -7.95 -3.41 11.48
C TYR A 146 -8.54 -2.51 10.39
N TRP A 147 -8.09 -2.62 9.12
CA TRP A 147 -8.68 -1.84 8.03
C TRP A 147 -9.86 -2.56 7.39
N HIS A 148 -9.70 -3.84 7.05
CA HIS A 148 -10.66 -4.56 6.19
C HIS A 148 -11.56 -5.51 6.97
N ASN A 149 -11.40 -5.58 8.29
CA ASN A 149 -12.09 -6.53 9.17
C ASN A 149 -11.98 -7.98 8.69
N ILE A 150 -10.76 -8.35 8.25
CA ILE A 150 -10.42 -9.72 7.84
C ILE A 150 -9.53 -10.32 8.94
N PRO A 151 -10.04 -11.26 9.76
CA PRO A 151 -9.35 -11.74 10.96
C PRO A 151 -8.11 -12.55 10.61
N LYS A 152 -7.13 -12.56 11.52
CA LYS A 152 -5.95 -13.45 11.46
C LYS A 152 -6.31 -14.90 11.77
N GLY A 153 -5.35 -15.81 11.59
CA GLY A 153 -5.47 -17.20 12.01
C GLY A 153 -6.33 -18.08 11.11
N ARG A 154 -6.81 -17.55 9.98
CA ARG A 154 -7.44 -18.35 8.91
C ARG A 154 -7.00 -17.91 7.53
N PRO A 155 -7.03 -18.82 6.53
CA PRO A 155 -6.77 -18.43 5.16
C PRO A 155 -7.76 -17.38 4.67
N LEU A 156 -7.33 -16.55 3.72
CA LEU A 156 -8.25 -15.69 2.98
C LEU A 156 -9.21 -16.56 2.17
N SER A 157 -10.49 -16.22 2.21
CA SER A 157 -11.45 -16.77 1.26
C SER A 157 -11.16 -16.27 -0.16
N PRO A 158 -11.64 -16.96 -1.20
CA PRO A 158 -11.50 -16.48 -2.58
C PRO A 158 -12.02 -15.05 -2.77
N LYS A 159 -13.18 -14.73 -2.18
CA LYS A 159 -13.77 -13.38 -2.24
C LYS A 159 -12.90 -12.31 -1.58
N GLU A 160 -12.28 -12.61 -0.43
CA GLU A 160 -11.37 -11.68 0.25
C GLU A 160 -10.08 -11.47 -0.54
N LEU A 161 -9.54 -12.54 -1.14
CA LEU A 161 -8.38 -12.44 -2.03
C LEU A 161 -8.69 -11.58 -3.25
N ASP A 162 -9.85 -11.80 -3.88
CA ASP A 162 -10.30 -11.03 -5.05
C ASP A 162 -10.53 -9.56 -4.70
N TYR A 163 -11.14 -9.27 -3.54
CA TYR A 163 -11.28 -7.91 -3.02
C TYR A 163 -9.92 -7.21 -2.83
N CYS A 164 -8.96 -7.88 -2.17
CA CYS A 164 -7.63 -7.33 -1.97
C CYS A 164 -6.90 -7.08 -3.30
N ALA A 165 -7.03 -8.03 -4.24
CA ALA A 165 -6.44 -7.91 -5.58
C ALA A 165 -7.07 -6.75 -6.36
N ALA A 166 -8.39 -6.55 -6.25
CA ALA A 166 -9.09 -5.44 -6.88
C ALA A 166 -8.61 -4.08 -6.35
N LEU A 167 -8.49 -3.91 -5.02
CA LEU A 167 -7.94 -2.67 -4.45
C LEU A 167 -6.52 -2.39 -4.93
N VAL A 168 -5.65 -3.41 -4.93
CA VAL A 168 -4.28 -3.27 -5.44
C VAL A 168 -4.27 -2.91 -6.92
N GLY A 169 -5.12 -3.55 -7.74
CA GLY A 169 -5.23 -3.25 -9.16
C GLY A 169 -5.71 -1.82 -9.44
N LEU A 170 -6.75 -1.37 -8.73
CA LEU A 170 -7.29 0.00 -8.85
C LEU A 170 -6.25 1.04 -8.43
N PHE A 171 -5.51 0.79 -7.34
CA PHE A 171 -4.41 1.67 -6.96
C PHE A 171 -3.34 1.74 -8.03
N LEU A 172 -2.94 0.59 -8.61
CA LEU A 172 -1.94 0.56 -9.68
C LEU A 172 -2.42 1.34 -10.90
N ASP A 173 -3.72 1.29 -11.23
CA ASP A 173 -4.27 2.08 -12.32
C ASP A 173 -4.16 3.58 -12.07
N THR A 174 -4.50 4.03 -10.86
CA THR A 174 -4.35 5.43 -10.45
C THR A 174 -2.89 5.87 -10.40
N LYS A 175 -1.99 5.01 -9.89
CA LYS A 175 -0.58 5.34 -9.67
C LYS A 175 0.23 5.32 -10.97
N LEU A 176 -0.20 4.52 -11.96
CA LEU A 176 0.49 4.27 -13.22
C LEU A 176 -0.47 4.50 -14.40
N PRO A 177 -0.97 5.74 -14.60
CA PRO A 177 -1.94 6.01 -15.67
C PRO A 177 -1.37 5.71 -17.06
N GLU A 178 -0.08 6.03 -17.27
CA GLU A 178 0.62 5.87 -18.55
C GLU A 178 1.20 4.46 -18.81
N LEU A 179 0.87 3.46 -17.98
CA LEU A 179 1.38 2.10 -18.17
C LEU A 179 0.59 1.38 -19.28
N ASP A 180 1.30 0.90 -20.30
CA ASP A 180 0.71 0.08 -21.37
C ASP A 180 0.08 -1.22 -20.84
N ASP A 181 -0.98 -1.69 -21.49
CA ASP A 181 -1.65 -2.94 -21.12
C ASP A 181 -0.74 -4.16 -21.27
N GLY A 182 0.04 -4.18 -22.33
CA GLY A 182 1.00 -5.23 -22.67
C GLY A 182 2.43 -4.93 -22.20
N PRO A 183 3.29 -5.95 -22.14
CA PRO A 183 4.70 -5.77 -21.79
C PRO A 183 5.45 -4.98 -22.86
N ILE A 184 6.28 -4.02 -22.44
CA ILE A 184 7.20 -3.31 -23.34
C ILE A 184 8.65 -3.75 -23.14
N LYS A 185 9.45 -3.68 -24.21
CA LYS A 185 10.89 -3.95 -24.14
C LYS A 185 11.61 -2.80 -23.44
N VAL A 186 11.86 -2.97 -22.15
CA VAL A 186 12.69 -2.04 -21.37
C VAL A 186 14.16 -2.44 -21.47
N PRO A 187 15.08 -1.58 -21.96
CA PRO A 187 16.51 -1.87 -22.00
C PRO A 187 17.06 -2.28 -20.63
N ARG A 188 18.11 -3.09 -20.59
CA ARG A 188 18.83 -3.36 -19.33
C ARG A 188 19.60 -2.12 -18.94
N ARG A 189 19.49 -1.70 -17.68
CA ARG A 189 20.29 -0.60 -17.15
C ARG A 189 21.70 -1.11 -16.84
N PRO A 190 22.77 -0.50 -17.37
CA PRO A 190 24.14 -0.84 -17.00
C PRO A 190 24.35 -0.78 -15.48
N ARG A 191 25.12 -1.74 -14.95
CA ARG A 191 25.49 -1.74 -13.52
C ARG A 191 26.34 -0.50 -13.21
N GLY A 192 26.00 0.23 -12.15
CA GLY A 192 26.80 1.35 -11.64
C GLY A 192 26.35 2.75 -12.07
N LEU A 193 25.28 2.89 -12.88
CA LEU A 193 24.72 4.21 -13.18
C LEU A 193 23.99 4.80 -11.95
N PRO A 194 24.11 6.12 -11.70
CA PRO A 194 23.32 6.82 -10.69
C PRO A 194 21.84 6.85 -11.08
N PRO A 195 20.88 6.69 -10.14
CA PRO A 195 19.43 6.68 -10.41
C PRO A 195 19.05 7.78 -11.41
N GLU A 196 18.17 7.49 -12.36
CA GLU A 196 17.71 8.54 -13.28
C GLU A 196 17.08 9.63 -12.41
N GLU A 197 17.49 10.89 -12.59
CA GLU A 197 16.92 11.99 -11.81
C GLU A 197 15.41 11.97 -12.01
N GLU A 198 14.66 11.88 -10.91
CA GLU A 198 13.22 12.07 -10.90
C GLU A 198 12.96 13.41 -11.58
N VAL A 199 12.56 13.37 -12.85
CA VAL A 199 12.03 14.55 -13.53
C VAL A 199 10.76 14.87 -12.77
N MET A 200 10.88 15.78 -11.80
CA MET A 200 9.77 16.49 -11.19
C MET A 200 9.02 17.14 -12.35
N ARG A 201 7.98 16.45 -12.82
CA ARG A 201 6.96 17.08 -13.64
C ARG A 201 6.25 18.05 -12.70
N GLN A 202 6.48 19.32 -12.96
CA GLN A 202 5.89 20.49 -12.30
C GLN A 202 4.37 20.41 -12.34
#